data_AF-A0A1B1LTQ8-F1
#
_entry.id   AF-A0A1B1LTQ8-F1
#
_cell.length_a   1.000
_cell.length_b   1.000
_cell.length_c   1.000
_cell.angle_alpha   90.00
_cell.angle_beta   90.00
_cell.angle_gamma   90.00
#
_symmetry.space_group_name_H-M   'P 1'
#
loop_
_entity.id
_entity.type
_entity.pdbx_description
1 polymer ?
#
loop_
_entity_poly.entity_id
_entity_poly.type
_entity_poly.pdbx_seq_one_letter_code
_entity_poly.pdbx_strand_id
1 'polypeptide(L)'
;MRNTIKDEKIGSKLATDDKKKIEDAIDQAIQWLENNQLAEADEFEDKMKELENICNPIIAKMYQGAGDDMGGGMDQDVPPSGGSGAGPKIEEVD
;
A
#
# COMPACT_ATOMS: atom_id res chain seq x y z
N MET A 1 8.19 -3.83 -5.51
CA MET A 1 6.95 -4.63 -5.41
C MET A 1 7.18 -6.12 -5.15
N ARG A 2 7.90 -6.86 -6.02
CA ARG A 2 8.15 -8.30 -5.83
C ARG A 2 8.69 -8.68 -4.45
N ASN A 3 9.67 -7.91 -3.94
CA ASN A 3 10.24 -8.16 -2.62
C ASN A 3 9.23 -7.86 -1.49
N THR A 4 8.40 -6.83 -1.68
CA THR A 4 7.35 -6.43 -0.73
C THR A 4 6.36 -7.56 -0.48
N ILE A 5 5.88 -8.24 -1.53
CA ILE A 5 4.91 -9.34 -1.38
C ILE A 5 5.55 -10.68 -0.93
N LYS A 6 6.87 -10.79 -1.04
CA LYS A 6 7.64 -11.94 -0.55
C LYS A 6 8.08 -11.77 0.91
N ASP A 7 8.09 -10.55 1.42
CA ASP A 7 8.27 -10.29 2.84
C ASP A 7 7.15 -10.96 3.63
N GLU A 8 7.51 -11.78 4.61
CA GLU A 8 6.55 -12.59 5.36
C GLU A 8 5.51 -11.75 6.11
N LYS A 9 5.91 -10.58 6.64
CA LYS A 9 5.00 -9.69 7.40
C LYS A 9 3.95 -9.04 6.52
N ILE A 10 4.25 -8.89 5.23
CA ILE A 10 3.37 -8.26 4.25
C ILE A 10 2.60 -9.33 3.48
N GLY A 11 3.29 -10.33 2.95
CA GLY A 11 2.71 -11.42 2.17
C GLY A 11 1.67 -12.24 2.95
N SER A 12 1.80 -12.38 4.27
CA SER A 12 0.81 -13.06 5.12
C SER A 12 -0.48 -12.26 5.34
N LYS A 13 -0.44 -10.94 5.12
CA LYS A 13 -1.61 -10.03 5.27
C LYS A 13 -2.39 -9.86 3.96
N LEU A 14 -1.85 -10.36 2.86
CA LEU A 14 -2.50 -10.33 1.55
C LEU A 14 -3.39 -11.56 1.38
N ALA A 15 -4.60 -11.35 0.85
CA ALA A 15 -5.43 -12.47 0.41
C ALA A 15 -4.70 -13.24 -0.70
N THR A 16 -4.89 -14.57 -0.76
CA THR A 16 -4.21 -15.42 -1.73
C THR A 16 -4.44 -14.97 -3.17
N ASP A 17 -5.68 -14.58 -3.50
CA ASP A 17 -6.03 -14.09 -4.84
C ASP A 17 -5.35 -12.76 -5.16
N ASP A 18 -5.30 -11.85 -4.18
CA ASP A 18 -4.65 -10.54 -4.30
C ASP A 18 -3.13 -10.71 -4.49
N LYS A 19 -2.50 -11.63 -3.73
CA LYS A 19 -1.09 -11.99 -3.88
C LYS A 19 -0.80 -12.57 -5.26
N LYS A 20 -1.61 -13.53 -5.72
CA LYS A 20 -1.47 -14.14 -7.04
C LYS A 20 -1.60 -13.09 -8.15
N LYS A 21 -2.55 -12.17 -8.03
CA LYS A 21 -2.75 -11.08 -9.00
C LYS A 21 -1.52 -10.18 -9.11
N ILE A 22 -0.86 -9.87 -7.99
CA ILE A 22 0.39 -9.10 -8.01
C ILE A 22 1.54 -9.92 -8.64
N GLU A 23 1.67 -11.21 -8.28
CA GLU A 23 2.70 -12.09 -8.86
C GLU A 23 2.55 -12.19 -10.38
N ASP A 24 1.35 -12.46 -10.86
CA ASP A 24 1.04 -12.54 -12.30
C ASP A 24 1.37 -11.22 -13.02
N ALA A 25 1.00 -10.07 -12.44
CA ALA A 25 1.27 -8.76 -13.03
C ALA A 25 2.79 -8.45 -13.10
N ILE A 26 3.55 -8.83 -12.08
CA ILE A 26 5.01 -8.69 -12.07
C ILE A 26 5.64 -9.55 -13.15
N ASP A 27 5.19 -10.80 -13.29
CA ASP A 27 5.74 -11.72 -14.27
C ASP A 27 5.42 -11.27 -15.70
N GLN A 28 4.21 -10.75 -15.94
CA GLN A 28 3.86 -10.12 -17.22
C GLN A 28 4.70 -8.87 -17.51
N ALA A 29 4.97 -8.02 -16.51
CA ALA A 29 5.83 -6.87 -16.68
C ALA A 29 7.27 -7.29 -17.03
N ILE A 30 7.80 -8.33 -16.41
CA ILE A 30 9.14 -8.85 -16.72
C ILE A 30 9.20 -9.42 -18.13
N GLN A 31 8.22 -10.24 -18.52
CA GLN A 31 8.15 -10.76 -19.89
C GLN A 31 8.06 -9.62 -20.92
N TRP A 32 7.32 -8.56 -20.60
CA TRP A 32 7.27 -7.38 -21.44
C TRP A 32 8.66 -6.70 -21.52
N LEU A 33 9.34 -6.46 -20.40
CA LEU A 33 10.68 -5.87 -20.38
C LEU A 33 11.71 -6.70 -21.17
N GLU A 34 11.66 -8.02 -21.05
CA GLU A 34 12.55 -8.94 -21.76
C GLU A 34 12.40 -8.84 -23.29
N ASN A 35 11.17 -8.64 -23.76
CA ASN A 35 10.84 -8.53 -25.19
C ASN A 35 10.93 -7.10 -25.74
N ASN A 36 10.96 -6.09 -24.87
CA ASN A 36 10.86 -4.67 -25.23
C ASN A 36 12.04 -3.85 -24.65
N GLN A 37 13.25 -4.39 -24.69
CA GLN A 37 14.46 -3.75 -24.14
C GLN A 37 14.85 -2.42 -24.82
N LEU A 38 14.32 -2.18 -26.02
CA LEU A 38 14.55 -0.96 -26.82
C LEU A 38 13.29 -0.09 -26.94
N ALA A 39 12.30 -0.29 -26.06
CA ALA A 39 11.09 0.52 -26.02
C ALA A 39 11.42 2.00 -25.73
N GLU A 40 10.51 2.88 -26.09
CA GLU A 40 10.61 4.30 -25.77
C GLU A 40 10.26 4.57 -24.30
N ALA A 41 10.66 5.74 -23.80
CA ALA A 41 10.49 6.10 -22.39
C ALA A 41 9.01 6.11 -21.96
N ASP A 42 8.13 6.57 -22.84
CA ASP A 42 6.68 6.58 -22.64
C ASP A 42 6.11 5.16 -22.54
N GLU A 43 6.57 4.22 -23.36
CA GLU A 43 6.16 2.81 -23.27
C GLU A 43 6.58 2.17 -21.94
N PHE A 44 7.78 2.45 -21.45
CA PHE A 44 8.23 2.00 -20.13
C PHE A 44 7.39 2.62 -19.00
N GLU A 45 7.08 3.92 -19.10
CA GLU A 45 6.22 4.60 -18.13
C GLU A 45 4.82 4.01 -18.10
N ASP A 46 4.24 3.73 -19.26
CA ASP A 46 2.91 3.14 -19.38
C ASP A 46 2.88 1.73 -18.78
N LYS A 47 3.91 0.92 -19.06
CA LYS A 47 4.01 -0.41 -18.43
C LYS A 47 4.19 -0.33 -16.91
N MET A 48 4.95 0.65 -16.43
CA MET A 48 5.10 0.90 -14.99
C MET A 48 3.75 1.30 -14.35
N LYS A 49 3.02 2.24 -14.96
CA LYS A 49 1.69 2.68 -14.49
C LYS A 49 0.70 1.52 -14.48
N GLU A 50 0.71 0.66 -15.50
CA GLU A 50 -0.14 -0.53 -15.54
C GLU A 50 0.10 -1.45 -14.32
N LEU A 51 1.38 -1.72 -14.01
CA LEU A 51 1.73 -2.51 -12.84
C LEU A 51 1.31 -1.82 -11.53
N GLU A 52 1.57 -0.53 -11.39
CA GLU A 52 1.20 0.26 -10.21
C GLU A 52 -0.32 0.29 -9.98
N ASN A 53 -1.11 0.45 -11.06
CA ASN A 53 -2.57 0.46 -10.99
C ASN A 53 -3.15 -0.85 -10.48
N ILE A 54 -2.42 -1.96 -10.62
CA ILE A 54 -2.80 -3.26 -10.05
C ILE A 54 -2.33 -3.36 -8.60
N CYS A 55 -1.07 -3.02 -8.32
CA CYS A 55 -0.47 -3.27 -7.01
C CYS A 55 -0.93 -2.27 -5.94
N ASN A 56 -0.99 -0.98 -6.26
CA ASN A 56 -1.31 0.09 -5.30
C ASN A 56 -2.66 -0.11 -4.59
N PRO A 57 -3.79 -0.39 -5.28
CA PRO A 57 -5.07 -0.59 -4.59
C PRO A 57 -5.07 -1.83 -3.68
N ILE A 58 -4.33 -2.88 -4.05
CA ILE A 58 -4.22 -4.10 -3.23
C ILE A 58 -3.42 -3.82 -1.96
N ILE A 59 -2.28 -3.14 -2.08
CA ILE A 59 -1.45 -2.75 -0.94
C ILE A 59 -2.19 -1.77 -0.03
N ALA A 60 -2.92 -0.80 -0.60
CA ALA A 60 -3.76 0.11 0.17
C ALA A 60 -4.81 -0.65 0.99
N LYS A 61 -5.53 -1.59 0.37
CA LYS A 61 -6.52 -2.44 1.04
C LYS A 61 -5.91 -3.26 2.18
N MET A 62 -4.69 -3.77 2.00
CA MET A 62 -3.96 -4.49 3.06
C MET A 62 -3.66 -3.58 4.26
N TYR A 63 -3.22 -2.34 4.05
CA TYR A 63 -2.99 -1.39 5.14
C TYR A 63 -4.27 -0.97 5.85
N GLN A 64 -5.37 -0.83 5.11
CA GLN A 64 -6.69 -0.53 5.69
C GLN A 64 -7.20 -1.71 6.53
N GLY A 65 -7.08 -2.94 6.05
CA GLY A 65 -7.46 -4.15 6.81
C GLY A 65 -6.56 -4.45 8.01
N ALA A 66 -5.31 -3.97 8.00
CA ALA A 66 -4.41 -4.05 9.15
C ALA A 66 -4.72 -3.01 10.24
N GLY A 67 -5.58 -2.01 9.95
CA GLY A 67 -6.01 -0.99 10.91
C GLY A 67 -7.06 -1.48 11.90
N ASP A 68 -7.85 -2.50 11.55
CA ASP A 68 -8.87 -3.08 12.44
C ASP A 68 -8.26 -3.96 13.56
N ASP A 69 -7.05 -4.48 13.40
CA ASP A 69 -6.35 -5.29 14.42
C ASP A 69 -5.53 -4.43 15.41
N MET A 70 -5.37 -3.13 15.13
CA MET A 70 -4.76 -2.14 16.03
C MET A 70 -5.82 -1.25 16.72
N GLY A 71 -7.09 -1.66 16.71
CA GLY A 71 -8.21 -0.99 17.40
C GLY A 71 -8.53 -1.54 18.80
N GLY A 72 -7.76 -2.50 19.31
CA GLY A 72 -8.01 -3.16 20.60
C GLY A 72 -7.29 -2.56 21.81
N GLY A 73 -7.04 -1.25 21.82
CA GLY A 73 -6.16 -0.68 22.85
C GLY A 73 -6.31 0.82 23.07
N MET A 74 -7.53 1.31 23.29
CA MET A 74 -7.74 2.54 24.05
C MET A 74 -8.94 2.33 24.97
N ASP A 75 -8.59 1.90 26.19
CA ASP A 75 -9.28 2.27 27.42
C ASP A 75 -9.77 3.71 27.29
N GLN A 76 -11.07 3.85 27.06
CA GLN A 76 -11.73 5.14 27.02
C GLN A 76 -13.07 4.97 27.74
N ASP A 77 -12.97 4.91 29.06
CA ASP A 77 -13.98 5.42 30.00
C ASP A 77 -14.23 6.92 29.73
N VAL A 78 -14.78 7.25 28.56
CA VAL A 78 -15.29 8.60 28.28
C VAL A 78 -16.75 8.65 28.72
N PRO A 79 -17.08 9.39 29.80
CA PRO A 79 -18.45 9.85 30.00
C PRO A 79 -18.76 10.95 28.95
N PRO A 80 -20.00 11.05 28.46
CA PRO A 80 -20.32 11.93 27.35
C PRO A 80 -20.62 13.34 27.86
N SER A 81 -19.71 14.31 27.68
CA SER A 81 -20.10 15.73 27.73
C SER A 81 -18.94 16.69 27.46
N GLY A 82 -19.02 17.39 26.32
CA GLY A 82 -18.81 18.84 26.15
C GLY A 82 -17.53 19.51 26.68
N GLY A 83 -16.79 20.16 25.77
CA GLY A 83 -15.92 21.28 26.15
C GLY A 83 -14.73 21.53 25.24
N SER A 84 -14.83 22.63 24.48
CA SER A 84 -13.78 23.53 23.97
C SER A 84 -12.32 23.26 24.39
N GLY A 85 -11.38 23.30 23.43
CA GLY A 85 -9.99 23.57 23.78
C GLY A 85 -8.94 23.28 22.70
N ALA A 86 -8.51 24.35 22.02
CA ALA A 86 -7.16 24.62 21.52
C ALA A 86 -6.36 23.51 20.79
N GLY A 87 -6.23 23.67 19.47
CA GLY A 87 -5.23 22.95 18.69
C GLY A 87 -3.78 23.41 19.01
N PRO A 88 -2.77 22.55 18.85
CA PRO A 88 -1.38 22.88 19.19
C PRO A 88 -0.80 23.92 18.23
N LYS A 89 -0.10 24.91 18.79
CA LYS A 89 0.67 25.91 18.04
C LYS A 89 2.00 25.31 17.62
N ILE A 90 2.32 25.50 16.35
CA ILE A 90 3.63 25.26 15.75
C ILE A 90 4.69 26.12 16.46
N GLU A 91 5.76 25.50 16.98
CA GLU A 91 6.97 26.22 17.39
C GLU A 91 7.87 26.35 16.17
N GLU A 92 8.12 27.59 15.78
CA GLU A 92 9.09 27.96 14.77
C GLU A 92 10.49 27.62 15.27
N VAL A 93 11.27 27.01 14.39
CA VAL A 93 12.71 26.71 14.53
C VAL A 93 13.49 28.02 14.73
N ASP A 94 14.33 28.05 15.76
CA ASP A 94 15.54 28.87 15.84
C ASP A 94 16.74 27.91 15.95
#